data_AF-A0AAJ2H971-F1
#
_entry.id   AF-A0AAJ2H971-F1
#
_cell.length_a   1.000
_cell.length_b   1.000
_cell.length_c   1.000
_cell.angle_alpha   90.00
_cell.angle_beta   90.00
_cell.angle_gamma   90.00
#
_symmetry.space_group_name_H-M   'P 1'
#
loop_
_entity.id
_entity.type
_entity.pdbx_description
1 polymer ?
#
loop_
_entity_poly.entity_id
_entity_poly.type
_entity_poly.pdbx_seq_one_letter_code
_entity_poly.pdbx_strand_id
1 'polypeptide(L)'
;MGGPVLRTEDLQIPEEVRISKNIRIGWVRRTEIQISYWHGGQQLVTGQTFTWHDDSIQEEAISVAKGLCAKFGISEESSLSLQAFYSQSEVLRVQTAESSWSIPPSRRFMPADVLQCARRVWSSRSPKNKKPPAVTQYRAVFNLNMPVTGEVEDDFALDGLVSVYLEQPDQALLAAGLSIEDGRIQELKPALSYTIAGDLEAIMTGYILIGLEGRKATAAENANDLVNQLELSCSLLSPDISWDFGRSRKKRLAWTIVPMISA
;
A
#
# COMPACT_ATOMS: atom_id res chain seq x y z
N MET A 1 1.16 -22.49 -0.02
CA MET A 1 0.41 -22.11 1.20
C MET A 1 -0.80 -21.32 0.74
N GLY A 2 -2.01 -21.84 0.96
CA GLY A 2 -3.25 -21.21 0.51
C GLY A 2 -3.64 -20.08 1.45
N GLY A 3 -3.83 -18.88 0.91
CA GLY A 3 -4.49 -17.79 1.62
C GLY A 3 -5.95 -18.13 1.93
N PRO A 4 -6.61 -17.37 2.83
CA PRO A 4 -8.01 -17.59 3.16
C PRO A 4 -8.88 -17.45 1.90
N VAL A 5 -9.68 -18.48 1.61
CA VAL A 5 -10.68 -18.48 0.54
C VAL A 5 -12.02 -18.12 1.19
N LEU A 6 -12.49 -16.89 1.00
CA LEU A 6 -13.86 -16.54 1.37
C LEU A 6 -14.80 -17.15 0.34
N ARG A 7 -15.84 -17.85 0.81
CA ARG A 7 -16.90 -18.31 -0.08
C ARG A 7 -17.78 -17.12 -0.42
N THR A 8 -18.43 -17.14 -1.58
CA THR A 8 -19.43 -16.13 -1.96
C THR A 8 -20.55 -15.97 -0.94
N GLU A 9 -20.76 -16.97 -0.09
CA GLU A 9 -21.71 -17.00 1.01
C GLU A 9 -21.31 -16.08 2.19
N ASP A 10 -20.01 -15.77 2.32
CA ASP A 10 -19.44 -14.97 3.41
C ASP A 10 -19.37 -13.46 3.06
N LEU A 11 -19.72 -13.10 1.82
CA LEU A 11 -19.75 -11.72 1.33
C LEU A 11 -21.22 -11.35 1.11
N GLN A 12 -21.72 -10.32 1.79
CA GLN A 12 -23.05 -9.74 1.55
C GLN A 12 -23.07 -9.02 0.19
N ILE A 13 -23.04 -9.79 -0.89
CA ILE A 13 -23.17 -9.28 -2.26
C ILE A 13 -24.66 -9.11 -2.55
N PRO A 14 -25.12 -7.95 -3.08
CA PRO A 14 -26.52 -7.72 -3.40
C PRO A 14 -27.12 -8.80 -4.29
N GLU A 15 -28.36 -9.22 -3.98
CA GLU A 15 -29.06 -10.37 -4.56
C GLU A 15 -29.27 -10.29 -6.08
N GLU A 16 -29.12 -9.10 -6.66
CA GLU A 16 -29.19 -8.84 -8.11
C GLU A 16 -27.99 -9.37 -8.89
N VAL A 17 -26.87 -9.67 -8.22
CA VAL A 17 -25.75 -10.39 -8.84
C VAL A 17 -25.93 -11.89 -8.57
N ARG A 18 -26.85 -12.55 -9.28
CA ARG A 18 -26.87 -14.02 -9.36
C ARG A 18 -25.67 -14.51 -10.15
N ILE A 19 -24.52 -14.45 -9.49
CA ILE A 19 -23.25 -15.02 -9.87
C ILE A 19 -23.47 -16.54 -10.03
N SER A 20 -23.27 -17.05 -11.24
CA SER A 20 -23.29 -18.49 -11.56
C SER A 20 -22.60 -19.31 -10.47
N LYS A 21 -23.20 -20.45 -10.09
CA LYS A 21 -22.92 -21.29 -8.89
C LYS A 21 -21.45 -21.71 -8.61
N ASN A 22 -20.43 -21.25 -9.34
CA ASN A 22 -19.03 -21.58 -9.12
C ASN A 22 -18.08 -20.39 -9.37
N ILE A 23 -18.32 -19.22 -8.76
CA ILE A 23 -17.33 -18.13 -8.77
C ILE A 23 -16.61 -18.09 -7.43
N ARG A 24 -15.28 -18.21 -7.48
CA ARG A 24 -14.38 -18.05 -6.35
C ARG A 24 -13.79 -16.66 -6.40
N ILE A 25 -13.77 -15.99 -5.25
CA ILE A 25 -13.07 -14.72 -5.06
C ILE A 25 -11.85 -15.05 -4.18
N GLY A 26 -10.69 -14.50 -4.53
CA GLY A 26 -9.47 -14.73 -3.77
C GLY A 26 -8.41 -13.69 -4.03
N TRP A 27 -7.45 -13.63 -3.12
CA TRP A 27 -6.29 -12.78 -3.24
C TRP A 27 -5.13 -13.56 -3.83
N VAL A 28 -4.54 -13.00 -4.87
CA VAL A 28 -3.37 -13.57 -5.53
C VAL A 28 -2.19 -12.64 -5.27
N ARG A 29 -1.07 -13.22 -4.85
CA ARG A 29 0.17 -12.49 -4.66
C ARG A 29 0.64 -11.93 -6.01
N ARG A 30 1.02 -10.66 -6.00
CA ARG A 30 1.73 -9.97 -7.07
C ARG A 30 2.99 -9.36 -6.48
N THR A 31 4.14 -9.80 -6.98
CA THR A 31 5.43 -9.20 -6.70
C THR A 31 5.84 -8.36 -7.90
N GLU A 32 6.34 -7.15 -7.64
CA GLU A 32 6.79 -6.22 -8.66
C GLU A 32 8.16 -5.66 -8.31
N ILE A 33 9.03 -5.56 -9.31
CA ILE A 33 10.30 -4.86 -9.19
C ILE A 33 10.42 -3.84 -10.30
N GLN A 34 10.53 -2.58 -9.92
CA GLN A 34 10.66 -1.47 -10.84
C GLN A 34 12.05 -0.88 -10.74
N ILE A 35 12.73 -0.79 -11.89
CA ILE A 35 14.01 -0.14 -12.03
C ILE A 35 13.76 1.31 -12.47
N SER A 36 14.46 2.28 -11.90
CA SER A 36 14.36 3.68 -12.34
C SER A 36 15.69 4.41 -12.24
N TYR A 37 15.82 5.45 -13.07
CA TYR A 37 17.01 6.29 -13.18
C TYR A 37 16.82 7.57 -12.36
N TRP A 38 17.83 7.94 -11.58
CA TRP A 38 17.78 9.01 -10.60
C TRP A 38 19.00 9.93 -10.69
N HIS A 39 18.77 11.24 -10.57
CA HIS A 39 19.83 12.24 -10.51
C HIS A 39 19.48 13.30 -9.47
N GLY A 40 20.43 13.67 -8.61
CA GLY A 40 20.20 14.69 -7.59
C GLY A 40 19.06 14.40 -6.62
N GLY A 41 18.72 13.13 -6.39
CA GLY A 41 17.60 12.73 -5.52
C GLY A 41 16.22 12.73 -6.19
N GLN A 42 16.14 13.08 -7.48
CA GLN A 42 14.90 13.06 -8.25
C GLN A 42 14.91 11.91 -9.26
N GLN A 43 13.74 11.32 -9.47
CA GLN A 43 13.53 10.34 -10.51
C GLN A 43 13.51 11.06 -11.87
N LEU A 44 14.38 10.65 -12.78
CA LEU A 44 14.42 11.16 -14.14
C LEU A 44 13.51 10.35 -15.06
N VAL A 45 13.58 9.03 -14.96
CA VAL A 45 12.79 8.15 -15.81
C VAL A 45 12.51 6.83 -15.11
N THR A 46 11.28 6.35 -15.26
CA THR A 46 10.91 4.96 -14.96
C THR A 46 11.54 4.05 -16.02
N GLY A 47 12.32 3.08 -15.57
CA GLY A 47 12.88 2.03 -16.40
C GLY A 47 11.93 0.83 -16.51
N GLN A 48 12.51 -0.35 -16.60
CA GLN A 48 11.75 -1.60 -16.75
C GLN A 48 11.06 -2.00 -15.43
N THR A 49 9.84 -2.50 -15.56
CA THR A 49 9.09 -3.15 -14.47
C THR A 49 8.99 -4.65 -14.74
N PHE A 50 9.30 -5.44 -13.73
CA PHE A 50 9.18 -6.90 -13.71
C PHE A 50 8.02 -7.25 -12.79
N THR A 51 7.10 -8.11 -13.23
CA THR A 51 5.94 -8.50 -12.43
C THR A 51 5.77 -10.01 -12.47
N TRP A 52 5.57 -10.63 -11.30
CA TRP A 52 5.37 -12.06 -11.17
C TRP A 52 4.51 -12.42 -9.95
N HIS A 53 4.25 -13.72 -9.77
CA HIS A 53 3.44 -14.25 -8.65
C HIS A 53 4.27 -14.62 -7.41
N ASP A 54 5.60 -14.59 -7.52
CA ASP A 54 6.56 -14.90 -6.46
C ASP A 54 7.82 -14.03 -6.58
N ASP A 55 8.79 -14.28 -5.71
CA ASP A 55 9.99 -13.44 -5.55
C ASP A 55 11.16 -13.83 -6.48
N SER A 56 10.97 -14.81 -7.37
CA SER A 56 12.02 -15.29 -8.28
C SER A 56 12.56 -14.20 -9.22
N ILE A 57 11.78 -13.14 -9.48
CA ILE A 57 12.17 -12.05 -10.38
C ILE A 57 13.24 -11.11 -9.81
N GLN A 58 13.56 -11.18 -8.52
CA GLN A 58 14.47 -10.23 -7.90
C GLN A 58 15.90 -10.30 -8.42
N GLU A 59 16.45 -11.50 -8.56
CA GLU A 59 17.81 -11.68 -9.05
C GLU A 59 17.93 -11.26 -10.52
N GLU A 60 16.92 -11.58 -11.32
CA GLU A 60 16.87 -11.20 -12.74
C GLU A 60 16.81 -9.68 -12.90
N ALA A 61 15.90 -9.01 -12.20
CA ALA A 61 15.77 -7.55 -12.26
C ALA A 61 17.07 -6.84 -11.84
N ILE A 62 17.73 -7.33 -10.77
CA ILE A 62 19.02 -6.79 -10.33
C ILE A 62 20.13 -7.06 -11.37
N SER A 63 20.12 -8.23 -12.01
CA SER A 63 21.06 -8.57 -13.08
C SER A 63 20.91 -7.61 -14.26
N VAL A 64 19.67 -7.35 -14.70
CA VAL A 64 19.36 -6.35 -15.74
C VAL A 64 19.82 -4.97 -15.32
N ALA A 65 19.56 -4.54 -14.08
CA ALA A 65 20.02 -3.25 -13.57
C ALA A 65 21.56 -3.11 -13.65
N LYS A 66 22.30 -4.14 -13.25
CA LYS A 66 23.77 -4.17 -13.37
C LYS A 66 24.24 -4.10 -14.83
N GLY A 67 23.57 -4.81 -15.74
CA GLY A 67 23.83 -4.75 -17.18
C GLY A 67 23.61 -3.34 -17.75
N LEU A 68 22.54 -2.66 -17.33
CA LEU A 68 22.27 -1.27 -17.70
C LEU A 68 23.34 -0.32 -17.17
N CYS A 69 23.79 -0.50 -15.92
CA CYS A 69 24.90 0.28 -15.38
C CYS A 69 26.18 0.11 -16.21
N ALA A 70 26.55 -1.12 -16.56
CA ALA A 70 27.71 -1.39 -17.40
C ALA A 70 27.57 -0.75 -18.80
N LYS A 71 26.38 -0.85 -19.42
CA LYS A 71 26.09 -0.28 -20.74
C LYS A 71 26.19 1.24 -20.77
N PHE A 72 25.74 1.92 -19.73
CA PHE A 72 25.70 3.38 -19.66
C PHE A 72 26.86 4.00 -18.85
N GLY A 73 27.82 3.19 -18.41
CA GLY A 73 28.96 3.67 -17.61
C GLY A 73 28.56 4.23 -16.24
N ILE A 74 27.45 3.77 -15.66
CA ILE A 74 26.98 4.22 -14.34
C ILE A 74 27.76 3.47 -13.26
N SER A 75 28.56 4.21 -12.50
CA SER A 75 29.33 3.73 -11.34
C SER A 75 28.78 4.27 -10.01
N GLU A 76 29.42 3.89 -8.90
CA GLU A 76 29.07 4.36 -7.55
C GLU A 76 29.27 5.88 -7.40
N GLU A 77 30.27 6.42 -8.11
CA GLU A 77 30.65 7.84 -8.12
C GLU A 77 29.83 8.68 -9.11
N SER A 78 29.00 8.03 -9.94
CA SER A 78 28.20 8.72 -10.94
C SER A 78 27.12 9.60 -10.30
N SER A 79 26.91 10.79 -10.88
CA SER A 79 25.80 11.66 -10.49
C SER A 79 24.45 11.03 -10.84
N LEU A 80 24.40 10.28 -11.94
CA LEU A 80 23.30 9.40 -12.30
C LEU A 80 23.37 8.12 -11.45
N SER A 81 22.23 7.66 -10.96
CA SER A 81 22.10 6.41 -10.24
C SER A 81 20.94 5.58 -10.79
N LEU A 82 21.11 4.27 -10.77
CA LEU A 82 20.06 3.32 -11.09
C LEU A 82 19.61 2.66 -9.79
N GLN A 83 18.31 2.63 -9.54
CA GLN A 83 17.75 2.06 -8.32
C GLN A 83 16.67 1.04 -8.67
N ALA A 84 16.52 0.00 -7.85
CA ALA A 84 15.47 -0.99 -7.98
C ALA A 84 14.61 -1.01 -6.71
N PHE A 85 13.30 -0.95 -6.93
CA PHE A 85 12.28 -0.90 -5.89
C PHE A 85 11.43 -2.15 -5.99
N TYR A 86 11.23 -2.81 -4.87
CA TYR A 86 10.41 -3.99 -4.72
C TYR A 86 9.09 -3.58 -4.09
N SER A 87 7.99 -4.12 -4.60
CA SER A 87 6.71 -4.11 -3.91
C SER A 87 6.02 -5.46 -4.03
N GLN A 88 5.23 -5.78 -3.02
CA GLN A 88 4.39 -6.96 -3.01
C GLN A 88 2.99 -6.56 -2.59
N SER A 89 2.00 -7.04 -3.32
CA SER A 89 0.59 -6.81 -3.03
C SER A 89 -0.21 -8.10 -3.12
N GLU A 90 -1.31 -8.15 -2.38
CA GLU A 90 -2.37 -9.13 -2.55
C GLU A 90 -3.45 -8.51 -3.42
N VAL A 91 -3.61 -9.04 -4.63
CA VAL A 91 -4.50 -8.48 -5.64
C VAL A 91 -5.77 -9.31 -5.73
N LEU A 92 -6.92 -8.67 -5.67
CA LEU A 92 -8.20 -9.34 -5.78
C LEU A 92 -8.39 -9.92 -7.18
N ARG A 93 -8.77 -11.20 -7.22
CA ARG A 93 -9.03 -11.96 -8.43
C ARG A 93 -10.30 -12.78 -8.28
N VAL A 94 -10.94 -13.03 -9.42
CA VAL A 94 -12.11 -13.90 -9.54
C VAL A 94 -11.81 -15.06 -10.45
N GLN A 95 -12.31 -16.24 -10.10
CA GLN A 95 -12.17 -17.47 -10.87
C GLN A 95 -13.55 -18.12 -11.00
N THR A 96 -13.95 -18.41 -12.24
CA THR A 96 -15.09 -19.30 -12.51
C THR A 96 -14.60 -20.75 -12.53
N ALA A 97 -15.50 -21.73 -12.44
CA ALA A 97 -15.15 -23.17 -12.48
C ALA A 97 -14.21 -23.57 -13.62
N GLU A 98 -14.27 -22.87 -14.75
CA GLU A 98 -13.58 -23.23 -15.99
C GLU A 98 -12.49 -22.21 -16.38
N SER A 99 -12.28 -21.15 -15.60
CA SER A 99 -11.34 -20.06 -15.96
C SER A 99 -10.09 -20.01 -15.08
N SER A 100 -9.05 -19.38 -15.61
CA SER A 100 -7.94 -18.89 -14.80
C SER A 100 -8.40 -17.72 -13.91
N TRP A 101 -7.60 -17.37 -12.90
CA TRP A 101 -7.78 -16.16 -12.11
C TRP A 101 -7.79 -14.93 -13.03
N SER A 102 -8.82 -14.11 -12.91
CA SER A 102 -9.06 -12.92 -13.74
C SER A 102 -9.40 -11.70 -12.87
N ILE A 103 -9.36 -10.52 -13.47
CA ILE A 103 -9.74 -9.27 -12.80
C ILE A 103 -11.27 -9.25 -12.65
N PRO A 104 -11.82 -8.86 -11.47
CA PRO A 104 -13.26 -8.72 -11.32
C PRO A 104 -13.84 -7.69 -12.31
N PRO A 105 -15.01 -7.97 -12.93
CA PRO A 105 -15.62 -7.07 -13.91
C PRO A 105 -16.06 -5.72 -13.31
N SER A 106 -16.30 -5.69 -12.00
CA SER A 106 -16.56 -4.48 -11.22
C SER A 106 -15.81 -4.57 -9.90
N ARG A 107 -15.23 -3.46 -9.44
CA ARG A 107 -14.61 -3.34 -8.10
C ARG A 107 -15.49 -2.62 -7.09
N ARG A 108 -16.70 -2.24 -7.48
CA ARG A 108 -17.63 -1.55 -6.57
C ARG A 108 -18.02 -2.50 -5.44
N PHE A 109 -17.93 -2.03 -4.19
CA PHE A 109 -18.25 -2.81 -2.99
C PHE A 109 -17.40 -4.07 -2.80
N MET A 110 -16.22 -4.10 -3.42
CA MET A 110 -15.25 -5.18 -3.23
C MET A 110 -14.06 -4.68 -2.38
N PRO A 111 -13.43 -5.55 -1.60
CA PRO A 111 -12.18 -5.22 -0.92
C PRO A 111 -11.10 -4.75 -1.90
N ALA A 112 -10.29 -3.79 -1.46
CA ALA A 112 -9.19 -3.29 -2.25
C ALA A 112 -8.01 -4.29 -2.35
N ASP A 113 -7.10 -4.01 -3.28
CA ASP A 113 -5.80 -4.67 -3.29
C ASP A 113 -5.00 -4.22 -2.06
N VAL A 114 -4.24 -5.13 -1.46
CA VAL A 114 -3.57 -4.89 -0.19
C VAL A 114 -2.06 -4.87 -0.39
N LEU A 115 -1.43 -3.71 -0.19
CA LEU A 115 0.02 -3.61 -0.17
C LEU A 115 0.56 -4.39 1.03
N GLN A 116 1.44 -5.36 0.76
CA GLN A 116 2.09 -6.16 1.78
C GLN A 116 3.36 -5.48 2.26
N CYS A 117 4.24 -5.12 1.32
CA CYS A 117 5.48 -4.44 1.62
C CYS A 117 6.01 -3.71 0.39
N ALA A 118 6.84 -2.71 0.62
CA ALA A 118 7.47 -1.92 -0.42
C ALA A 118 8.79 -1.35 0.08
N ARG A 119 9.88 -1.47 -0.69
CA ARG A 119 11.20 -0.98 -0.28
C ARG A 119 12.15 -0.86 -1.45
N ARG A 120 13.19 -0.05 -1.31
CA ARG A 120 14.35 -0.11 -2.19
C ARG A 120 15.13 -1.40 -1.91
N VAL A 121 15.45 -2.16 -2.95
CA VAL A 121 16.21 -3.42 -2.83
C VAL A 121 17.62 -3.33 -3.39
N TRP A 122 17.89 -2.35 -4.26
CA TRP A 122 19.20 -2.17 -4.84
C TRP A 122 19.42 -0.74 -5.34
N SER A 123 20.68 -0.29 -5.35
CA SER A 123 21.11 0.98 -5.93
C SER A 123 22.53 0.86 -6.48
N SER A 124 22.78 1.50 -7.63
CA SER A 124 24.12 1.59 -8.23
C SER A 124 25.13 2.35 -7.36
N ARG A 125 24.65 3.18 -6.42
CA ARG A 125 25.46 3.89 -5.42
C ARG A 125 25.72 3.07 -4.15
N SER A 126 25.13 1.90 -4.02
CA SER A 126 25.44 0.95 -2.95
C SER A 126 25.51 -0.46 -3.53
N PRO A 127 26.39 -0.70 -4.52
CA PRO A 127 26.36 -1.91 -5.33
C PRO A 127 26.96 -3.13 -4.61
N LYS A 128 27.62 -2.94 -3.47
CA LYS A 128 28.29 -4.01 -2.73
C LYS A 128 27.31 -4.70 -1.79
N ASN A 129 27.52 -6.00 -1.59
CA ASN A 129 26.95 -6.93 -0.60
C ASN A 129 27.05 -6.46 0.87
N LYS A 130 26.91 -5.15 1.14
CA LYS A 130 26.65 -4.64 2.46
C LYS A 130 25.29 -5.21 2.84
N LYS A 131 25.24 -5.88 3.99
CA LYS A 131 23.99 -6.26 4.64
C LYS A 131 23.02 -5.08 4.51
N PRO A 132 21.74 -5.31 4.14
CA PRO A 132 20.77 -4.24 4.06
C PRO A 132 20.93 -3.32 5.28
N PRO A 133 20.92 -1.99 5.10
CA PRO A 133 21.06 -1.07 6.21
C PRO A 133 20.10 -1.48 7.32
N ALA A 134 20.57 -1.43 8.57
CA ALA A 134 19.72 -1.79 9.70
C ALA A 134 18.49 -0.87 9.67
N VAL A 135 17.33 -1.47 9.39
CA VAL A 135 16.06 -0.78 9.33
C VAL A 135 15.57 -0.63 10.75
N THR A 136 15.39 0.61 11.20
CA THR A 136 14.69 0.85 12.47
C THR A 136 13.21 0.80 12.17
N GLN A 137 12.47 -0.06 12.87
CA GLN A 137 11.04 -0.24 12.64
C GLN A 137 10.21 0.69 13.52
N TYR A 138 9.12 1.20 12.96
CA TYR A 138 8.18 2.08 13.63
C TYR A 138 6.74 1.66 13.31
N ARG A 139 5.83 2.03 14.21
CA ARG A 139 4.40 2.06 13.91
C ARG A 139 4.04 3.44 13.37
N ALA A 140 3.49 3.50 12.16
CA ALA A 140 2.87 4.70 11.64
C ALA A 140 1.37 4.63 11.91
N VAL A 141 0.92 5.36 12.92
CA VAL A 141 -0.48 5.46 13.35
C VAL A 141 -1.14 6.56 12.52
N PHE A 142 -2.32 6.28 11.96
CA PHE A 142 -3.07 7.29 11.21
C PHE A 142 -4.38 7.66 11.89
N ASN A 143 -4.84 8.84 11.54
CA ASN A 143 -6.19 9.32 11.76
C ASN A 143 -6.73 9.85 10.42
N LEU A 144 -7.71 9.16 9.85
CA LEU A 144 -8.35 9.46 8.57
C LEU A 144 -9.79 9.91 8.82
N ASN A 145 -10.10 11.16 8.48
CA ASN A 145 -11.43 11.73 8.58
C ASN A 145 -12.05 11.86 7.19
N MET A 146 -13.19 11.23 6.99
CA MET A 146 -13.95 11.22 5.73
C MET A 146 -15.35 11.80 5.95
N PRO A 147 -15.77 12.82 5.18
CA PRO A 147 -17.15 13.30 5.21
C PRO A 147 -18.11 12.25 4.64
N VAL A 148 -19.27 12.07 5.28
CA VAL A 148 -20.24 11.01 4.93
C VAL A 148 -21.63 11.59 4.72
N THR A 149 -22.36 11.04 3.75
CA THR A 149 -23.80 11.23 3.57
C THR A 149 -24.51 9.88 3.53
N GLY A 150 -25.66 9.78 4.20
CA GLY A 150 -26.48 8.57 4.28
C GLY A 150 -27.10 8.40 5.65
N GLU A 151 -27.99 7.41 5.77
CA GLU A 151 -28.53 6.97 7.06
C GLU A 151 -27.57 5.92 7.63
N VAL A 152 -26.78 6.31 8.63
CA VAL A 152 -25.97 5.37 9.41
C VAL A 152 -26.58 5.34 10.81
N GLU A 153 -27.18 4.22 11.19
CA GLU A 153 -28.00 4.13 12.41
C GLU A 153 -27.15 4.23 13.70
N ASP A 154 -25.89 3.77 13.69
CA ASP A 154 -24.97 3.84 14.83
C ASP A 154 -23.47 3.75 14.44
N ASP A 155 -22.58 3.89 15.43
CA ASP A 155 -21.12 3.74 15.27
C ASP A 155 -20.70 2.33 14.82
N PHE A 156 -21.48 1.31 15.18
CA PHE A 156 -21.22 -0.10 14.83
C PHE A 156 -21.52 -0.39 13.37
N ALA A 157 -22.36 0.41 12.72
CA ALA A 157 -22.72 0.24 11.32
C ALA A 157 -21.55 0.51 10.36
N LEU A 158 -20.46 1.16 10.77
CA LEU A 158 -19.27 1.30 9.90
C LEU A 158 -18.36 0.07 9.91
N ASP A 159 -18.42 -0.75 10.96
CA ASP A 159 -17.58 -1.93 11.06
C ASP A 159 -17.94 -2.95 9.97
N GLY A 160 -16.95 -3.46 9.27
CA GLY A 160 -17.14 -4.33 8.10
C GLY A 160 -17.74 -3.66 6.86
N LEU A 161 -18.23 -2.41 6.92
CA LEU A 161 -18.75 -1.68 5.75
C LEU A 161 -17.71 -0.78 5.08
N VAL A 162 -16.57 -0.56 5.74
CA VAL A 162 -15.49 0.30 5.28
C VAL A 162 -14.18 -0.47 5.23
N SER A 163 -13.45 -0.32 4.12
CA SER A 163 -12.08 -0.85 3.98
C SER A 163 -11.11 0.29 3.73
N VAL A 164 -10.11 0.41 4.60
CA VAL A 164 -8.98 1.34 4.47
C VAL A 164 -7.75 0.57 4.03
N TYR A 165 -6.98 1.12 3.10
CA TYR A 165 -5.78 0.50 2.58
C TYR A 165 -4.71 1.53 2.23
N LEU A 166 -3.46 1.11 2.36
CA LEU A 166 -2.30 1.91 1.98
C LEU A 166 -2.11 1.88 0.46
N GLU A 167 -2.00 3.05 -0.15
CA GLU A 167 -1.64 3.15 -1.57
C GLU A 167 -0.16 2.80 -1.78
N GLN A 168 0.20 2.39 -3.01
CA GLN A 168 1.60 2.15 -3.35
C GLN A 168 2.41 3.44 -3.13
N PRO A 169 3.41 3.44 -2.23
CA PRO A 169 4.21 4.63 -1.96
C PRO A 169 4.99 5.07 -3.20
N ASP A 170 5.16 6.39 -3.34
CA ASP A 170 6.05 6.97 -4.34
C ASP A 170 7.47 6.43 -4.16
N GLN A 171 8.13 6.11 -5.28
CA GLN A 171 9.52 5.67 -5.28
C GLN A 171 10.46 6.68 -4.63
N ALA A 172 10.12 7.98 -4.64
CA ALA A 172 10.89 9.01 -3.98
C ALA A 172 10.99 8.77 -2.46
N LEU A 173 9.90 8.32 -1.84
CA LEU A 173 9.89 7.97 -0.42
C LEU A 173 10.78 6.75 -0.15
N LEU A 174 10.67 5.74 -1.01
CA LEU A 174 11.48 4.53 -0.91
C LEU A 174 12.98 4.81 -1.14
N ALA A 175 13.30 5.72 -2.06
CA ALA A 175 14.66 6.16 -2.35
C ALA A 175 15.27 6.96 -1.19
N ALA A 176 14.43 7.73 -0.48
CA ALA A 176 14.78 8.48 0.72
C ALA A 176 14.98 7.60 1.96
N GLY A 177 14.70 6.30 1.86
CA GLY A 177 14.97 5.32 2.91
C GLY A 177 13.74 4.86 3.68
N LEU A 178 12.52 5.20 3.23
CA LEU A 178 11.29 4.60 3.75
C LEU A 178 11.13 3.17 3.23
N SER A 179 10.74 2.25 4.10
CA SER A 179 10.21 0.95 3.73
C SER A 179 8.86 0.71 4.39
N ILE A 180 7.97 0.02 3.68
CA ILE A 180 6.74 -0.54 4.22
C ILE A 180 7.05 -2.00 4.54
N GLU A 181 7.04 -2.34 5.82
CA GLU A 181 7.34 -3.68 6.32
C GLU A 181 6.09 -4.56 6.33
N ASP A 182 4.96 -3.96 6.74
CA ASP A 182 3.61 -4.51 6.58
C ASP A 182 2.64 -3.36 6.27
N GLY A 183 2.13 -3.35 5.04
CA GLY A 183 1.18 -2.34 4.55
C GLY A 183 -0.28 -2.66 4.90
N ARG A 184 -0.56 -3.80 5.55
CA ARG A 184 -1.89 -4.09 6.09
C ARG A 184 -2.21 -3.11 7.21
N ILE A 185 -3.42 -2.55 7.16
CA ILE A 185 -3.95 -1.76 8.26
C ILE A 185 -4.20 -2.68 9.45
N GLN A 186 -3.50 -2.41 10.55
CA GLN A 186 -3.65 -3.09 11.83
C GLN A 186 -4.55 -2.29 12.77
N GLU A 187 -5.36 -2.99 13.56
CA GLU A 187 -6.27 -2.41 14.56
C GLU A 187 -7.16 -1.28 14.00
N LEU A 188 -7.71 -1.47 12.79
CA LEU A 188 -8.65 -0.51 12.21
C LEU A 188 -9.86 -0.32 13.14
N LYS A 189 -10.12 0.92 13.53
CA LYS A 189 -11.25 1.33 14.36
C LYS A 189 -11.99 2.45 13.64
N PRO A 190 -13.13 2.14 13.00
CA PRO A 190 -14.05 3.16 12.51
C PRO A 190 -14.90 3.71 13.67
N ALA A 191 -15.26 4.98 13.60
CA ALA A 191 -16.20 5.65 14.47
C ALA A 191 -16.91 6.77 13.70
N LEU A 192 -18.14 7.13 14.09
CA LEU A 192 -18.78 8.33 13.59
C LEU A 192 -18.51 9.50 14.54
N SER A 193 -18.47 10.69 13.97
CA SER A 193 -18.36 11.92 14.74
C SER A 193 -19.11 13.03 14.05
N TYR A 194 -19.70 13.91 14.86
CA TYR A 194 -20.27 15.15 14.37
C TYR A 194 -19.26 16.27 14.58
N THR A 195 -18.98 17.01 13.52
CA THR A 195 -18.18 18.22 13.63
C THR A 195 -18.97 19.34 14.31
N ILE A 196 -18.28 20.39 14.73
CA ILE A 196 -18.89 21.58 15.35
C ILE A 196 -20.00 22.20 14.47
N ALA A 197 -19.88 22.07 13.14
CA ALA A 197 -20.88 22.55 12.19
C ALA A 197 -22.10 21.62 12.03
N GLY A 198 -22.14 20.48 12.73
CA GLY A 198 -23.17 19.45 12.61
C GLY A 198 -22.96 18.46 11.47
N ASP A 199 -21.84 18.54 10.73
CA ASP A 199 -21.54 17.59 9.65
C ASP A 199 -21.07 16.25 10.20
N LEU A 200 -21.56 15.14 9.64
CA LEU A 200 -21.17 13.78 9.97
C LEU A 200 -19.84 13.40 9.27
N GLU A 201 -18.88 12.91 10.04
CA GLU A 201 -17.60 12.39 9.56
C GLU A 201 -17.37 10.97 10.09
N ALA A 202 -16.88 10.09 9.22
CA ALA A 202 -16.30 8.81 9.62
C ALA A 202 -14.82 9.04 9.97
N ILE A 203 -14.46 8.67 11.19
CA ILE A 203 -13.09 8.70 11.70
C ILE A 203 -12.58 7.26 11.67
N MET A 204 -11.50 7.02 10.92
CA MET A 204 -10.82 5.74 10.87
C MET A 204 -9.43 5.91 11.49
N THR A 205 -9.13 5.09 12.50
CA THR A 205 -7.81 5.03 13.11
C THR A 205 -7.23 3.63 12.99
N GLY A 206 -5.91 3.53 12.95
CA GLY A 206 -5.19 2.27 12.85
C GLY A 206 -3.71 2.54 12.65
N TYR A 207 -2.94 1.52 12.31
CA TYR A 207 -1.52 1.70 11.99
C TYR A 207 -1.03 0.73 10.93
N ILE A 208 0.14 1.05 10.37
CA ILE A 208 0.96 0.17 9.53
C ILE A 208 2.36 0.05 10.13
N LEU A 209 3.12 -0.95 9.66
CA LEU A 209 4.51 -1.11 10.05
C LEU A 209 5.42 -0.57 8.94
N ILE A 210 6.29 0.36 9.34
CA ILE A 210 7.27 0.97 8.45
C ILE A 210 8.68 0.75 8.98
N GLY A 211 9.63 0.91 8.07
CA GLY A 211 11.05 0.91 8.36
C GLY A 211 11.71 2.17 7.81
N LEU A 212 12.79 2.59 8.48
CA LEU A 212 13.63 3.68 8.01
C LEU A 212 15.09 3.25 7.96
N GLU A 213 15.71 3.48 6.80
CA GLU A 213 17.14 3.32 6.58
C GLU A 213 17.90 4.52 7.18
N GLY A 214 18.78 4.31 8.15
CA GLY A 214 19.64 5.38 8.68
C GLY A 214 19.99 5.28 10.16
N ARG A 215 20.75 6.26 10.68
CA ARG A 215 21.10 6.35 12.11
C ARG A 215 19.88 6.89 12.90
N LYS A 216 19.59 6.27 14.05
CA LYS A 216 18.38 6.48 14.88
C LYS A 216 17.98 7.94 15.17
N ALA A 217 18.93 8.86 15.34
CA ALA A 217 18.65 10.23 15.77
C ALA A 217 18.11 11.14 14.65
N THR A 218 18.64 11.02 13.43
CA THR A 218 18.14 11.73 12.23
C THR A 218 16.95 11.02 11.59
N ALA A 219 16.70 9.77 11.97
CA ALA A 219 15.61 8.97 11.41
C ALA A 219 14.24 9.48 11.86
N ALA A 220 14.07 9.89 13.13
CA ALA A 220 12.74 10.25 13.67
C ALA A 220 12.18 11.57 13.14
N GLU A 221 13.02 12.60 12.94
CA GLU A 221 12.59 13.88 12.36
C GLU A 221 12.24 13.69 10.87
N ASN A 222 13.09 12.99 10.11
CA ASN A 222 12.80 12.61 8.72
C ASN A 222 11.62 11.64 8.60
N ALA A 223 11.33 10.86 9.65
CA ALA A 223 10.27 9.87 9.66
C ALA A 223 8.92 10.53 9.41
N ASN A 224 8.60 11.58 10.18
CA ASN A 224 7.30 12.25 10.10
C ASN A 224 7.10 12.87 8.71
N ASP A 225 8.13 13.50 8.16
CA ASP A 225 8.05 14.11 6.82
C ASP A 225 7.83 13.08 5.72
N LEU A 226 8.47 11.91 5.81
CA LEU A 226 8.31 10.84 4.83
C LEU A 226 6.94 10.15 4.96
N VAL A 227 6.48 9.90 6.19
CA VAL A 227 5.20 9.22 6.43
C VAL A 227 4.01 10.12 6.12
N ASN A 228 4.12 11.43 6.34
CA ASN A 228 3.06 12.38 5.98
C ASN A 228 2.82 12.48 4.47
N GLN A 229 3.71 11.92 3.64
CA GLN A 229 3.52 11.78 2.20
C GLN A 229 2.88 10.44 1.79
N LEU A 230 2.62 9.54 2.75
CA LEU A 230 1.86 8.32 2.49
C LEU A 230 0.37 8.61 2.36
N GLU A 231 -0.24 8.01 1.35
CA GLU A 231 -1.67 8.12 1.09
C GLU A 231 -2.41 6.85 1.52
N LEU A 232 -3.55 7.06 2.17
CA LEU A 232 -4.52 6.00 2.44
C LEU A 232 -5.72 6.18 1.53
N SER A 233 -6.16 5.11 0.89
CA SER A 233 -7.44 5.08 0.22
C SER A 233 -8.48 4.36 1.08
N CYS A 234 -9.74 4.69 0.81
CA CYS A 234 -10.88 4.14 1.52
C CYS A 234 -11.94 3.71 0.51
N SER A 235 -12.48 2.52 0.71
CA SER A 235 -13.53 1.94 -0.12
C SER A 235 -14.71 1.52 0.75
N LEU A 236 -15.91 1.75 0.24
CA LEU A 236 -17.14 1.26 0.84
C LEU A 236 -17.41 -0.15 0.34
N LEU A 237 -17.78 -1.02 1.26
CA LEU A 237 -18.16 -2.40 1.02
C LEU A 237 -19.69 -2.58 0.97
N SER A 238 -20.46 -1.51 1.24
CA SER A 238 -21.92 -1.50 1.13
C SER A 238 -22.43 -0.30 0.30
N PRO A 239 -23.55 -0.47 -0.45
CA PRO A 239 -24.25 0.61 -1.14
C PRO A 239 -25.01 1.58 -0.22
N ASP A 240 -25.24 1.23 1.04
CA ASP A 240 -26.10 1.99 1.95
C ASP A 240 -25.44 3.28 2.46
N ILE A 241 -24.11 3.38 2.29
CA ILE A 241 -23.29 4.50 2.71
C ILE A 241 -22.69 5.17 1.47
N SER A 242 -22.49 6.48 1.53
CA SER A 242 -21.79 7.23 0.50
C SER A 242 -20.86 8.29 1.09
N TRP A 243 -19.71 8.51 0.44
CA TRP A 243 -18.82 9.62 0.80
C TRP A 243 -19.32 10.93 0.20
N ASP A 244 -19.36 11.99 1.01
CA ASP A 244 -19.76 13.32 0.56
C ASP A 244 -18.54 14.13 0.12
N PHE A 245 -18.20 14.01 -1.16
CA PHE A 245 -17.17 14.85 -1.79
C PHE A 245 -17.71 16.18 -2.34
N GLY A 246 -19.01 16.43 -2.20
CA GLY A 246 -19.70 17.61 -2.73
C GLY A 246 -19.62 18.81 -1.78
N ARG A 247 -19.57 18.58 -0.47
CA ARG A 247 -19.22 19.61 0.50
C ARG A 247 -17.76 20.02 0.30
N SER A 248 -17.45 21.31 0.46
CA SER A 248 -16.11 21.90 0.35
C SER A 248 -15.07 21.38 1.37
N ARG A 249 -15.34 20.24 2.03
CA ARG A 249 -14.44 19.56 2.96
C ARG A 249 -13.77 18.38 2.26
N LYS A 250 -12.45 18.37 2.30
CA LYS A 250 -11.63 17.29 1.76
C LYS A 250 -11.41 16.22 2.83
N LYS A 251 -11.17 14.98 2.39
CA LYS A 251 -10.50 13.94 3.17
C LYS A 251 -9.34 14.56 3.95
N ARG A 252 -9.24 14.27 5.25
CA ARG A 252 -8.11 14.67 6.09
C ARG A 252 -7.39 13.43 6.59
N LEU A 253 -6.08 13.38 6.39
CA LEU A 253 -5.22 12.31 6.86
C LEU A 253 -4.10 12.92 7.68
N ALA A 254 -3.89 12.39 8.88
CA ALA A 254 -2.75 12.74 9.72
C ALA A 254 -2.05 11.47 10.17
N TRP A 255 -0.72 11.52 10.22
CA TRP A 255 0.10 10.43 10.68
C TRP A 255 0.85 10.79 11.96
N THR A 256 1.11 9.79 12.79
CA THR A 256 1.95 9.88 13.99
C THR A 256 2.84 8.65 14.06
N ILE A 257 4.12 8.84 14.35
CA ILE A 257 5.08 7.74 14.37
C ILE A 257 5.42 7.37 15.80
N VAL A 258 5.35 6.08 16.10
CA VAL A 258 5.67 5.50 17.40
C VAL A 258 6.81 4.50 17.23
N PRO A 259 7.98 4.71 17.88
CA PRO A 259 9.07 3.74 17.86
C PRO A 259 8.61 2.38 18.40
N MET A 260 9.00 1.29 17.73
CA MET A 260 8.83 -0.03 18.32
C MET A 260 9.89 -0.23 19.40
N ILE A 261 9.47 -0.25 20.66
CA ILE A 261 10.36 -0.64 21.75
C ILE A 261 10.61 -2.13 21.59
N SER A 262 11.84 -2.50 21.23
CA SER A 262 12.27 -3.90 21.27
C SER A 262 12.20 -4.37 22.72
N ALA A 263 11.28 -5.31 22.99
CA ALA A 263 11.19 -6.04 24.24
C ALA A 263 12.44 -6.89 24.49
#